data_AF-A0A392NVU4-F1
#
_entry.id   AF-A0A392NVU4-F1
#
_cell.length_a   1.000
_cell.length_b   1.000
_cell.length_c   1.000
_cell.angle_alpha   90.00
_cell.angle_beta   90.00
_cell.angle_gamma   90.00
#
_symmetry.space_group_name_H-M   'P 1'
#
loop_
_entity.id
_entity.type
_entity.pdbx_description
1 polymer ?
#
loop_
_entity_poly.entity_id
_entity_poly.type
_entity_poly.pdbx_seq_one_letter_code
_entity_poly.pdbx_strand_id
1 'polypeptide(L)'
;MNMNSKETLVVLLVSFLFFCSYAQDTLVPAIITFGDSAVDVGNNDYLPTLFKANYPPYGRDFVNKQPTGRFCNGKLATDIT
;
A
#
# COMPACT_ATOMS: atom_id res chain seq x y z
N MET A 1 -30.57 16.77 -21.88
CA MET A 1 -30.39 16.58 -23.33
C MET A 1 -30.62 15.10 -23.61
N ASN A 2 -31.64 14.74 -24.40
CA ASN A 2 -31.90 13.33 -24.71
C ASN A 2 -30.95 12.90 -25.82
N MET A 3 -30.02 12.00 -25.48
CA MET A 3 -29.10 11.42 -26.45
C MET A 3 -29.79 10.30 -27.22
N ASN A 4 -29.53 10.21 -28.52
CA ASN A 4 -30.06 9.11 -29.33
C ASN A 4 -29.16 7.86 -29.23
N SER A 5 -29.68 6.72 -29.70
CA SER A 5 -28.98 5.42 -29.59
C SER A 5 -27.59 5.40 -30.24
N LYS A 6 -27.33 6.24 -31.27
CA LYS A 6 -26.02 6.30 -31.93
C LYS A 6 -25.03 7.13 -31.11
N GLU A 7 -25.47 8.24 -30.54
CA GLU A 7 -24.68 9.07 -29.63
C GLU A 7 -24.31 8.30 -28.35
N THR A 8 -25.25 7.55 -27.78
CA THR A 8 -24.99 6.68 -26.63
C THR A 8 -23.94 5.61 -26.96
N LEU A 9 -24.01 5.01 -28.16
CA LEU A 9 -23.02 4.03 -28.62
C LEU A 9 -21.62 4.66 -28.75
N VAL A 10 -21.54 5.87 -29.33
CA VAL A 10 -20.28 6.59 -29.47
C VAL A 10 -19.68 6.93 -28.11
N VAL A 11 -20.49 7.40 -27.16
CA VAL A 11 -20.02 7.70 -25.80
C VAL A 11 -19.54 6.43 -25.09
N LEU A 12 -20.25 5.31 -25.22
CA LEU A 12 -19.82 4.02 -24.67
C LEU A 12 -18.49 3.57 -25.29
N LEU A 13 -18.35 3.67 -26.61
CA LEU A 13 -17.14 3.25 -27.32
C LEU A 13 -15.93 4.12 -26.95
N VAL A 14 -16.12 5.44 -26.87
CA VAL A 14 -15.07 6.37 -26.40
C VAL A 14 -14.69 6.07 -24.95
N SER A 15 -15.65 5.86 -24.05
CA SER A 15 -15.37 5.52 -22.65
C SER A 15 -14.59 4.21 -22.52
N PHE A 16 -14.93 3.19 -23.33
CA PHE A 16 -14.23 1.91 -23.35
C PHE A 16 -12.77 2.05 -23.80
N LEU A 17 -12.51 2.87 -24.83
CA LEU A 17 -11.13 3.16 -25.28
C LEU A 17 -10.30 3.87 -24.20
N PHE A 18 -10.90 4.79 -23.42
CA PHE A 18 -10.22 5.40 -22.28
C PHE A 18 -9.92 4.40 -21.15
N PHE A 19 -10.82 3.46 -20.86
CA PHE A 19 -10.58 2.41 -19.87
C PHE A 19 -9.51 1.40 -20.30
N CYS A 20 -9.43 1.06 -21.60
CA CYS A 20 -8.46 0.09 -22.10
C CYS A 20 -7.01 0.62 -22.12
N SER A 21 -6.82 1.94 -21.99
CA SER A 21 -5.51 2.60 -22.08
C SER A 21 -4.74 2.67 -20.74
N TYR A 22 -5.28 2.09 -19.66
CA TYR A 22 -4.68 2.13 -18.32
C TYR A 22 -3.70 0.98 -18.04
N ALA A 23 -2.85 0.61 -19.01
CA ALA A 23 -1.69 -0.23 -18.73
C ALA A 23 -0.60 0.64 -18.09
N GLN A 24 -0.55 0.69 -16.76
CA GLN A 24 0.55 1.33 -16.04
C GLN A 24 1.72 0.36 -15.99
N ASP A 25 2.75 0.59 -16.81
CA ASP A 25 4.04 -0.09 -16.65
C ASP A 25 4.73 0.47 -15.39
N THR A 26 4.76 -0.33 -14.34
CA THR A 26 5.49 0.03 -13.11
C THR A 26 6.99 -0.09 -13.38
N LEU A 27 7.70 1.04 -13.37
CA LEU A 27 9.16 1.10 -13.58
C LEU A 27 9.95 0.28 -12.56
N VAL A 28 9.44 0.13 -11.35
CA VAL A 28 10.05 -0.64 -10.26
C VAL A 28 9.03 -1.68 -9.77
N PRO A 29 9.02 -2.90 -10.35
CA PRO A 29 7.98 -3.89 -10.07
C PRO A 29 8.05 -4.47 -8.65
N ALA A 30 9.20 -4.36 -7.98
CA ALA A 30 9.39 -4.78 -6.60
C ALA A 30 10.56 -4.06 -5.93
N ILE A 31 10.49 -3.92 -4.61
CA ILE A 31 11.58 -3.43 -3.75
C ILE A 31 11.86 -4.50 -2.70
N ILE A 32 13.12 -4.90 -2.59
CA ILE A 32 13.60 -5.83 -1.56
C ILE A 32 14.44 -5.02 -0.58
N THR A 33 13.96 -4.91 0.66
CA THR A 33 14.62 -4.09 1.68
C THR A 33 15.38 -4.96 2.68
N PHE A 34 16.62 -4.56 2.96
CA PHE A 34 17.46 -5.14 4.00
C PHE A 34 17.81 -4.05 5.01
N GLY A 35 17.82 -4.38 6.29
CA GLY A 35 18.16 -3.41 7.33
C GLY A 35 17.83 -3.92 8.73
N ASP A 36 17.63 -2.96 9.63
CA ASP A 36 17.31 -3.18 11.04
C ASP A 36 15.86 -2.80 11.36
N SER A 37 15.60 -2.49 12.63
CA SER A 37 14.34 -1.92 13.14
C SER A 37 13.70 -0.82 12.27
N ALA A 38 14.48 0.00 11.58
CA ALA A 38 13.98 1.10 10.74
C ALA A 38 13.18 0.64 9.52
N VAL A 39 13.34 -0.62 9.11
CA VAL A 39 12.64 -1.22 7.95
C VAL A 39 11.87 -2.49 8.32
N ASP A 40 11.85 -2.86 9.61
CA ASP A 40 11.15 -4.05 10.09
C ASP A 40 9.64 -3.82 10.22
N VAL A 41 8.88 -4.55 9.42
CA VAL A 41 7.41 -4.51 9.37
C VAL A 41 6.75 -5.49 10.36
N GLY A 42 7.53 -6.18 11.19
CA GLY A 42 7.07 -7.20 12.14
C GLY A 42 7.71 -8.58 11.94
N ASN A 43 8.76 -8.68 11.13
CA ASN A 43 9.47 -9.94 10.88
C ASN A 43 10.05 -10.53 12.17
N ASN A 44 10.55 -9.67 13.08
CA ASN A 44 11.11 -10.12 14.35
C ASN A 44 10.11 -10.80 15.28
N ASP A 45 8.80 -10.58 15.12
CA ASP A 45 7.79 -11.22 15.95
C ASP A 45 7.78 -12.75 15.79
N TYR A 46 8.23 -13.23 14.62
CA TYR A 46 8.34 -14.64 14.25
C TYR A 46 9.69 -15.28 14.58
N LEU A 47 10.66 -14.52 15.10
CA LEU A 47 11.99 -15.01 15.45
C LEU A 47 12.17 -15.18 16.97
N PRO A 48 13.07 -16.08 17.41
CA PRO A 48 13.44 -16.21 18.82
C PRO A 48 14.42 -15.10 19.23
N THR A 49 13.92 -13.86 19.25
CA THR A 49 14.67 -12.65 19.62
C THR A 49 13.97 -11.88 20.73
N LEU A 50 14.74 -11.14 21.53
CA LEU A 50 14.22 -10.17 22.50
C LEU A 50 13.79 -8.85 21.85
N PHE A 51 14.30 -8.57 20.65
CA PHE A 51 14.03 -7.32 19.92
C PHE A 51 12.73 -7.43 19.13
N LYS A 52 11.60 -7.26 19.83
CA LYS A 52 10.26 -7.22 19.23
C LYS A 52 9.64 -5.84 19.40
N ALA A 53 8.63 -5.54 18.58
CA ALA A 53 7.83 -4.32 18.69
C ALA A 53 6.33 -4.64 18.74
N ASN A 54 5.99 -5.80 19.31
CA ASN A 54 4.62 -6.27 19.57
C ASN A 54 4.07 -5.86 20.95
N TYR A 55 4.62 -4.79 21.53
CA TYR A 55 4.23 -4.27 22.85
C TYR A 55 4.27 -2.73 22.91
N PRO A 56 3.61 -2.08 23.89
CA PRO A 56 3.69 -0.63 24.06
C PRO A 56 5.13 -0.14 24.31
N PRO A 57 5.57 0.99 23.75
CA PRO A 57 4.74 2.07 23.24
C PRO A 57 4.44 2.03 21.73
N TYR A 58 4.85 0.97 21.02
CA TYR A 58 4.72 0.88 19.56
C TYR A 58 3.26 0.81 19.11
N GLY A 59 2.96 1.43 17.97
CA GLY A 59 1.61 1.51 17.41
C GLY A 59 0.61 2.36 18.21
N ARG A 60 1.08 3.16 19.18
CA ARG A 60 0.21 4.01 20.02
C ARG A 60 -0.59 5.04 19.22
N ASP A 61 -0.02 5.54 18.13
CA ASP A 61 -0.68 6.56 17.28
C ASP A 61 -1.47 5.94 16.11
N PHE A 62 -1.50 4.60 16.00
CA PHE A 62 -2.38 3.93 15.03
C PHE A 62 -3.85 4.05 15.44
N VAL A 63 -4.74 3.94 14.45
CA VAL A 63 -6.19 4.05 14.64
C VAL A 63 -6.70 3.04 15.69
N ASN A 64 -6.17 1.82 15.68
CA ASN A 64 -6.52 0.77 16.65
C ASN A 64 -5.67 0.81 17.93
N LYS A 65 -4.64 1.66 18.00
CA LYS A 65 -3.67 1.76 19.11
C LYS A 65 -3.00 0.42 19.47
N GLN A 66 -2.83 -0.46 18.48
CA GLN A 66 -2.22 -1.77 18.68
C GLN A 66 -0.81 -1.80 18.07
N PRO A 67 0.16 -2.45 18.72
CA PRO A 67 1.45 -2.69 18.12
C PRO A 67 1.32 -3.63 16.92
N THR A 68 2.06 -3.38 15.85
CA THR A 68 2.03 -4.19 14.62
C THR A 68 3.36 -4.93 14.37
N GLY A 69 4.29 -4.89 15.32
CA GLY A 69 5.66 -5.37 15.11
C GLY A 69 6.59 -4.35 14.44
N ARG A 70 6.08 -3.14 14.14
CA ARG A 70 6.88 -2.01 13.62
C ARG A 70 7.46 -1.21 14.78
N PHE A 71 8.75 -0.87 14.69
CA PHE A 71 9.45 -0.06 15.72
C PHE A 71 9.10 1.45 15.65
N CYS A 72 7.83 1.78 15.37
CA CYS A 72 7.33 3.14 15.31
C CYS A 72 5.81 3.19 15.56
N ASN A 73 5.21 4.37 15.44
CA ASN A 73 3.75 4.57 15.53
C ASN A 73 3.11 4.89 14.17
N GLY A 74 3.81 4.58 13.07
CA GLY A 74 3.47 5.08 11.74
C GLY A 74 3.86 4.13 10.61
N LYS A 75 3.79 4.67 9.40
CA LYS A 75 4.41 4.05 8.23
C LYS A 75 5.93 4.13 8.33
N LEU A 76 6.61 3.09 7.85
CA LEU A 76 8.05 3.11 7.62
C LEU A 76 8.33 3.83 6.30
N ALA A 77 9.56 4.27 6.09
CA ALA A 77 9.97 4.88 4.81
C ALA A 77 9.70 3.94 3.63
N THR A 78 9.83 2.62 3.85
CA THR A 78 9.56 1.57 2.87
C THR A 78 8.10 1.45 2.44
N ASP A 79 7.14 1.97 3.19
CA ASP A 79 5.72 1.96 2.79
C ASP A 79 5.35 3.14 1.86
N ILE A 80 6.29 4.07 1.62
CA ILE A 80 6.06 5.30 0.83
C ILE A 80 6.75 5.21 -0.54
N THR A 81 7.63 4.24 -0.72
CA THR A 81 8.22 3.84 -2.00
C THR A 81 7.27 2.99 -2.83
#